data_AF-A0AAW8VN20-F1
#
_entry.id   AF-A0AAW8VN20-F1
#
_cell.length_a   1.000
_cell.length_b   1.000
_cell.length_c   1.000
_cell.angle_alpha   90.00
_cell.angle_beta   90.00
_cell.angle_gamma   90.00
#
_symmetry.space_group_name_H-M   'P 1'
#
loop_
_entity.id
_entity.type
_entity.pdbx_description
1 polymer ?
#
loop_
_entity_poly.entity_id
_entity_poly.type
_entity_poly.pdbx_seq_one_letter_code
_entity_poly.pdbx_strand_id
1 'polypeptide(L)'
;MEDKQVETLFSFDEEVLKKALKNIYSKDFHPMTDIEENLFEATWKTMNKATDKGFGTRKTDDPDYDFYREIRMNNAVFAAFKVHRAQNDMAALLLDKNGSLKPFEQWVKEAMPIADHQMIHWLRTEYDTAVIRAHQAADWRQFEREKDVLPNLKWMPSTSVTPGADHQIFWGTIRPIDDPFWNEHRPGDRWNCKCTLSSTDEAPTAVPDENGQNKAHDGLENNPGKDGKLFSDKHPYITEAHPGAKKAVDALTRRINEMIAEMPDNLTLEEKTDIARNNLKIEKALGVTKGKPMTYEQANKGKENPKFGKEEGYRVNCQTCTVTHMLRRLGFDIEAKPNIRQSAYNEMAKQGITWEERFLNRDGTKPDYDYTYKWQVRKGYQVMNANRLKEYFREKFREDGIYEIYCAWKGGSAHVFCAEVTEGKTRFFDPQTGKDDASNYIQSMKAGRVGVIRIDNKLVNPKIMGLFITK
;
A
#
# COMPACT_ATOMS: atom_id res chain seq x y z
N MET A 1 33.86 -25.65 9.30
CA MET A 1 33.02 -25.44 8.09
C MET A 1 31.75 -24.79 8.60
N GLU A 2 31.67 -23.49 8.40
CA GLU A 2 30.58 -22.65 8.89
C GLU A 2 29.26 -23.05 8.24
N ASP A 3 28.25 -23.28 9.10
CA ASP A 3 26.85 -23.33 8.72
C ASP A 3 26.46 -22.02 8.04
N LYS A 4 26.37 -22.06 6.70
CA LYS A 4 25.62 -21.03 5.96
C LYS A 4 24.16 -21.18 6.35
N GLN A 5 23.71 -20.34 7.29
CA GLN A 5 22.30 -19.99 7.43
C GLN A 5 21.77 -19.65 6.03
N VAL A 6 20.88 -20.50 5.53
CA VAL A 6 20.05 -20.16 4.37
C VAL A 6 19.19 -18.99 4.84
N GLU A 7 19.49 -17.78 4.37
CA GLU A 7 18.63 -16.61 4.55
C GLU A 7 17.21 -16.99 4.16
N THR A 8 16.29 -16.98 5.11
CA THR A 8 14.87 -17.12 4.86
C THR A 8 14.40 -15.85 4.15
N LEU A 9 14.45 -15.87 2.81
CA LEU A 9 14.04 -14.79 1.90
C LEU A 9 12.55 -14.39 2.01
N PHE A 10 11.75 -15.12 2.78
CA PHE A 10 10.35 -14.85 3.07
C PHE A 10 10.10 -14.94 4.58
N SER A 11 9.58 -13.88 5.18
CA SER A 11 9.04 -13.87 6.55
C SER A 11 7.71 -13.10 6.58
N PHE A 12 6.72 -13.68 7.25
CA PHE A 12 5.46 -13.00 7.56
C PHE A 12 5.53 -12.44 8.99
N ASP A 13 4.97 -11.26 9.20
CA ASP A 13 5.09 -10.54 10.47
C ASP A 13 4.18 -11.17 11.54
N GLU A 14 4.77 -11.74 12.60
CA GLU A 14 4.04 -12.34 13.72
C GLU A 14 3.12 -11.35 14.43
N GLU A 15 3.50 -10.07 14.50
CA GLU A 15 2.68 -9.05 15.15
C GLU A 15 1.44 -8.70 14.31
N VAL A 16 1.51 -8.82 12.99
CA VAL A 16 0.34 -8.73 12.10
C VAL A 16 -0.62 -9.89 12.41
N LEU A 17 -0.10 -11.12 12.53
CA LEU A 17 -0.92 -12.29 12.83
C LEU A 17 -1.61 -12.19 14.19
N LYS A 18 -0.88 -11.79 15.24
CA LYS A 18 -1.43 -11.59 16.58
C LYS A 18 -2.56 -10.55 16.59
N LYS A 19 -2.37 -9.43 15.88
CA LYS A 19 -3.41 -8.39 15.76
C LYS A 19 -4.65 -8.91 15.03
N ALA A 20 -4.45 -9.64 13.94
CA ALA A 20 -5.56 -10.23 13.19
C ALA A 20 -6.36 -11.24 14.03
N LEU A 21 -5.67 -12.14 14.73
CA LEU A 21 -6.30 -13.10 15.65
C LEU A 21 -7.11 -12.38 16.74
N LYS A 22 -6.55 -11.33 17.32
CA LYS A 22 -7.27 -10.49 18.29
C LYS A 22 -8.53 -9.88 17.68
N ASN A 23 -8.45 -9.29 16.49
CA ASN A 23 -9.59 -8.69 15.80
C ASN A 23 -10.71 -9.69 15.48
N ILE A 24 -10.34 -10.91 15.06
CA ILE A 24 -11.29 -12.00 14.78
C ILE A 24 -12.01 -12.39 16.08
N TYR A 25 -11.28 -12.53 17.19
CA TYR A 25 -11.86 -12.91 18.48
C TYR A 25 -12.73 -11.82 19.11
N SER A 26 -12.28 -10.56 19.08
CA SER A 26 -13.04 -9.41 19.61
C SER A 26 -14.27 -9.08 18.77
N LYS A 27 -14.38 -9.63 17.55
CA LYS A 27 -15.43 -9.32 16.57
C LYS A 27 -15.43 -7.83 16.19
N ASP A 28 -14.24 -7.24 16.10
CA ASP A 28 -14.05 -5.85 15.66
C ASP A 28 -14.37 -5.64 14.16
N PHE A 29 -14.69 -6.73 13.45
CA PHE A 29 -15.19 -6.79 12.09
C PHE A 29 -16.01 -8.08 11.93
N HIS A 30 -16.78 -8.21 10.84
CA HIS A 30 -17.58 -9.41 10.58
C HIS A 30 -16.91 -10.32 9.53
N PRO A 31 -16.33 -11.48 9.91
CA PRO A 31 -15.53 -12.31 8.99
C PRO A 31 -16.25 -12.76 7.70
N MET A 32 -17.57 -12.92 7.71
CA MET A 32 -18.28 -13.32 6.49
C MET A 32 -18.45 -12.19 5.46
N THR A 33 -18.51 -10.93 5.91
CA THR A 33 -18.91 -9.79 5.06
C THR A 33 -17.80 -8.78 4.84
N ASP A 34 -16.76 -8.84 5.66
CA ASP A 34 -15.64 -7.90 5.69
C ASP A 34 -14.32 -8.65 5.45
N ILE A 35 -13.21 -7.92 5.34
CA ILE A 35 -11.86 -8.47 5.15
C ILE A 35 -10.97 -8.01 6.31
N GLU A 36 -10.22 -8.92 6.92
CA GLU A 36 -9.29 -8.58 8.00
C GLU A 36 -8.14 -7.73 7.43
N GLU A 37 -8.10 -6.48 7.87
CA GLU A 37 -7.29 -5.43 7.27
C GLU A 37 -5.77 -5.68 7.39
N ASN A 38 -5.30 -6.20 8.53
CA ASN A 38 -3.87 -6.41 8.75
C ASN A 38 -3.35 -7.54 7.86
N LEU A 39 -4.07 -8.67 7.79
CA LEU A 39 -3.74 -9.78 6.91
C LEU A 39 -3.84 -9.34 5.44
N PHE A 40 -4.88 -8.60 5.06
CA PHE A 40 -5.05 -8.11 3.70
C PHE A 40 -3.86 -7.25 3.25
N GLU A 41 -3.48 -6.27 4.06
CA GLU A 41 -2.36 -5.40 3.75
C GLU A 41 -1.04 -6.19 3.65
N ALA A 42 -0.78 -7.08 4.60
CA ALA A 42 0.43 -7.88 4.63
C ALA A 42 0.51 -8.83 3.43
N THR A 43 -0.58 -9.53 3.10
CA THR A 43 -0.67 -10.41 1.93
C THR A 43 -0.51 -9.64 0.64
N TRP A 44 -1.21 -8.51 0.47
CA TRP A 44 -1.09 -7.71 -0.75
C TRP A 44 0.31 -7.12 -0.92
N LYS A 45 0.93 -6.62 0.16
CA LYS A 45 2.32 -6.14 0.14
C LYS A 45 3.28 -7.26 -0.27
N THR A 46 3.08 -8.47 0.23
CA THR A 46 3.85 -9.65 -0.14
C THR A 46 3.71 -10.00 -1.62
N MET A 47 2.49 -10.02 -2.15
CA MET A 47 2.25 -10.28 -3.58
C MET A 47 2.86 -9.19 -4.47
N ASN A 48 2.76 -7.92 -4.07
CA ASN A 48 3.40 -6.83 -4.81
C ASN A 48 4.93 -6.94 -4.78
N LYS A 49 5.54 -7.35 -3.67
CA LYS A 49 6.98 -7.65 -3.65
C LYS A 49 7.35 -8.76 -4.64
N ALA A 50 6.47 -9.77 -4.81
CA ALA A 50 6.68 -10.82 -5.79
C ALA A 50 6.68 -10.25 -7.22
N THR A 51 5.72 -9.38 -7.53
CA THR A 51 5.66 -8.65 -8.80
C THR A 51 6.88 -7.77 -9.01
N ASP A 52 7.28 -6.98 -8.01
CA ASP A 52 8.46 -6.10 -8.09
C ASP A 52 9.74 -6.89 -8.38
N LYS A 53 9.87 -8.08 -7.77
CA LYS A 53 11.02 -8.97 -7.96
C LYS A 53 10.99 -9.70 -9.29
N GLY A 54 9.83 -10.20 -9.72
CA GLY A 54 9.67 -10.99 -10.94
C GLY A 54 9.61 -10.13 -12.20
N PHE A 55 8.69 -9.15 -12.22
CA PHE A 55 8.48 -8.25 -13.35
C PHE A 55 9.57 -7.18 -13.45
N GLY A 56 10.15 -6.78 -12.30
CA GLY A 56 10.98 -5.59 -12.16
C GLY A 56 10.13 -4.35 -11.90
N THR A 57 10.60 -3.45 -11.03
CA THR A 57 9.89 -2.19 -10.76
C THR A 57 9.82 -1.33 -12.02
N ARG A 58 8.65 -0.76 -12.28
CA ARG A 58 8.40 0.11 -13.44
C ARG A 58 8.08 1.52 -12.96
N LYS A 59 8.63 2.51 -13.65
CA LYS A 59 8.33 3.93 -13.44
C LYS A 59 7.21 4.37 -14.38
N THR A 60 6.59 5.50 -14.12
CA THR A 60 5.46 6.02 -14.90
C THR A 60 5.77 6.30 -16.37
N ASP A 61 7.04 6.47 -16.73
CA ASP A 61 7.53 6.68 -18.09
C ASP A 61 7.89 5.37 -18.83
N ASP A 62 7.77 4.22 -18.17
CA ASP A 62 8.04 2.91 -18.75
C ASP A 62 6.83 2.40 -19.57
N PRO A 63 7.03 1.89 -20.81
CA PRO A 63 5.93 1.39 -21.65
C PRO A 63 5.15 0.22 -21.05
N ASP A 64 5.75 -0.54 -20.13
CA ASP A 64 5.08 -1.65 -19.43
C ASP A 64 4.47 -1.23 -18.08
N TYR A 65 4.51 0.07 -17.71
CA TYR A 65 4.02 0.54 -16.42
C TYR A 65 2.54 0.23 -16.18
N ASP A 66 1.68 0.47 -17.17
CA ASP A 66 0.25 0.22 -17.03
C ASP A 66 -0.06 -1.27 -16.78
N PHE A 67 0.67 -2.16 -17.44
CA PHE A 67 0.52 -3.61 -17.28
C PHE A 67 1.09 -4.10 -15.94
N TYR A 68 2.28 -3.62 -15.57
CA TYR A 68 2.85 -3.86 -14.23
C TYR A 68 1.89 -3.43 -13.12
N ARG A 69 1.23 -2.29 -13.29
CA ARG A 69 0.23 -1.75 -12.37
C ARG A 69 -1.02 -2.61 -12.32
N GLU A 70 -1.52 -3.07 -13.47
CA GLU A 70 -2.65 -4.00 -13.55
C GLU A 70 -2.38 -5.27 -12.73
N ILE A 71 -1.18 -5.87 -12.86
CA ILE A 71 -0.77 -7.03 -12.05
C ILE A 71 -0.87 -6.71 -10.55
N ARG A 72 -0.36 -5.56 -10.12
CA ARG A 72 -0.40 -5.15 -8.71
C ARG A 72 -1.82 -4.89 -8.19
N MET A 73 -2.74 -4.44 -9.04
CA MET A 73 -4.16 -4.31 -8.68
C MET A 73 -4.83 -5.68 -8.57
N ASN A 74 -4.56 -6.60 -9.50
CA ASN A 74 -5.07 -7.97 -9.46
C ASN A 74 -4.56 -8.74 -8.24
N ASN A 75 -3.32 -8.48 -7.79
CA ASN A 75 -2.79 -9.02 -6.53
C ASN A 75 -3.63 -8.64 -5.31
N ALA A 76 -4.29 -7.46 -5.31
CA ALA A 76 -5.17 -7.04 -4.22
C ALA A 76 -6.41 -7.95 -4.16
N VAL A 77 -6.99 -8.28 -5.31
CA VAL A 77 -8.16 -9.16 -5.40
C VAL A 77 -7.81 -10.56 -4.89
N PHE A 78 -6.68 -11.12 -5.33
CA PHE A 78 -6.18 -12.41 -4.83
C PHE A 78 -5.96 -12.38 -3.31
N ALA A 79 -5.29 -11.32 -2.80
CA ALA A 79 -5.04 -11.16 -1.37
C ALA A 79 -6.33 -11.10 -0.55
N ALA A 80 -7.36 -10.40 -1.05
CA ALA A 80 -8.65 -10.28 -0.38
C ALA A 80 -9.37 -11.64 -0.28
N PHE A 81 -9.42 -12.43 -1.36
CA PHE A 81 -10.00 -13.77 -1.33
C PHE A 81 -9.23 -14.72 -0.40
N LYS A 82 -7.89 -14.71 -0.46
CA LYS A 82 -7.05 -15.51 0.46
C LYS A 82 -7.36 -15.18 1.92
N VAL A 83 -7.41 -13.90 2.24
CA VAL A 83 -7.65 -13.45 3.63
C VAL A 83 -9.06 -13.77 4.07
N HIS A 84 -10.06 -13.62 3.19
CA HIS A 84 -11.43 -14.06 3.49
C HIS A 84 -11.49 -15.56 3.80
N ARG A 85 -10.77 -16.40 3.05
CA ARG A 85 -10.67 -17.83 3.36
C ARG A 85 -10.05 -18.05 4.74
N ALA A 86 -8.86 -17.51 4.98
CA ALA A 86 -8.10 -17.73 6.20
C ALA A 86 -8.85 -17.23 7.45
N GLN A 87 -9.42 -16.03 7.40
CA GLN A 87 -10.14 -15.46 8.54
C GLN A 87 -11.39 -16.27 8.90
N ASN A 88 -12.12 -16.81 7.91
CA ASN A 88 -13.32 -17.60 8.16
C ASN A 88 -12.98 -19.01 8.65
N ASP A 89 -11.91 -19.62 8.13
CA ASP A 89 -11.40 -20.90 8.64
C ASP A 89 -10.99 -20.77 10.12
N MET A 90 -10.35 -19.66 10.52
CA MET A 90 -10.04 -19.37 11.92
C MET A 90 -11.30 -19.02 12.76
N ALA A 91 -12.21 -18.22 12.21
CA ALA A 91 -13.43 -17.80 12.90
C ALA A 91 -14.39 -18.97 13.16
N ALA A 92 -14.40 -20.00 12.32
CA ALA A 92 -15.18 -21.22 12.50
C ALA A 92 -14.88 -21.94 13.83
N LEU A 93 -13.71 -21.68 14.44
CA LEU A 93 -13.30 -22.29 15.70
C LEU A 93 -13.72 -21.49 16.94
N LEU A 94 -14.34 -20.32 16.80
CA LEU A 94 -14.65 -19.41 17.93
C LEU A 94 -15.59 -20.04 18.96
N LEU A 95 -16.55 -20.84 18.52
CA LEU A 95 -17.58 -21.41 19.38
C LEU A 95 -17.25 -22.85 19.76
N ASP A 96 -17.60 -23.23 20.98
CA ASP A 96 -17.59 -24.61 21.42
C ASP A 96 -18.82 -25.38 20.90
N LYS A 97 -18.89 -26.68 21.23
CA LYS A 97 -20.00 -27.56 20.86
C LYS A 97 -21.38 -27.11 21.37
N ASN A 98 -21.42 -26.25 22.37
CA ASN A 98 -22.65 -25.71 22.96
C ASN A 98 -22.99 -24.32 22.39
N GLY A 99 -22.21 -23.81 21.42
CA GLY A 99 -22.38 -22.47 20.86
C GLY A 99 -21.83 -21.35 21.74
N SER A 100 -21.08 -21.68 22.79
CA SER A 100 -20.48 -20.67 23.69
C SER A 100 -19.11 -20.23 23.17
N LEU A 101 -18.78 -18.95 23.34
CA LEU A 101 -17.47 -18.41 22.95
C LEU A 101 -16.37 -19.07 23.78
N LYS A 102 -15.38 -19.69 23.12
CA LYS A 102 -14.22 -20.29 23.80
C LYS A 102 -13.36 -19.19 24.44
N PRO A 103 -12.64 -19.47 25.55
CA PRO A 103 -11.63 -18.56 26.06
C PRO A 103 -10.56 -18.23 25.00
N PHE A 104 -10.08 -16.99 24.98
CA PHE A 104 -9.14 -16.49 23.96
C PHE A 104 -7.92 -17.40 23.78
N GLU A 105 -7.25 -17.77 24.87
CA GLU A 105 -6.05 -18.61 24.82
C GLU A 105 -6.32 -19.98 24.20
N GLN A 106 -7.48 -20.58 24.52
CA GLN A 106 -7.89 -21.85 23.94
C GLN A 106 -8.16 -21.69 22.43
N TRP A 107 -8.92 -20.67 22.03
CA TRP A 107 -9.21 -20.43 20.63
C TRP A 107 -7.94 -20.16 19.81
N VAL A 108 -7.03 -19.32 20.30
CA VAL A 108 -5.75 -19.05 19.63
C VAL A 108 -4.96 -20.33 19.42
N LYS A 109 -4.88 -21.20 20.43
CA LYS A 109 -4.18 -22.49 20.32
C LYS A 109 -4.76 -23.36 19.19
N GLU A 110 -6.08 -23.33 18.99
CA GLU A 110 -6.76 -24.11 17.95
C GLU A 110 -6.71 -23.44 16.56
N ALA A 111 -6.74 -22.11 16.50
CA ALA A 111 -6.70 -21.35 15.25
C ALA A 111 -5.28 -21.18 14.69
N MET A 112 -4.26 -21.15 15.54
CA MET A 112 -2.86 -20.91 15.14
C MET A 112 -2.34 -21.89 14.08
N PRO A 113 -2.62 -23.21 14.15
CA PRO A 113 -2.21 -24.13 13.08
C PRO A 113 -2.77 -23.77 11.70
N ILE A 114 -4.02 -23.28 11.64
CA ILE A 114 -4.62 -22.79 10.38
C ILE A 114 -3.92 -21.51 9.94
N ALA A 115 -3.71 -20.58 10.87
CA ALA A 115 -3.07 -19.30 10.65
C ALA A 115 -1.65 -19.46 10.10
N ASP A 116 -0.83 -20.29 10.75
CA ASP A 116 0.54 -20.61 10.35
C ASP A 116 0.58 -21.29 8.97
N HIS A 117 -0.28 -22.28 8.75
CA HIS A 117 -0.28 -23.01 7.49
C HIS A 117 -0.68 -22.11 6.32
N GLN A 118 -1.76 -21.34 6.45
CA GLN A 118 -2.28 -20.52 5.35
C GLN A 118 -1.50 -19.20 5.16
N MET A 119 -1.13 -18.51 6.23
CA MET A 119 -0.51 -17.18 6.17
C MET A 119 1.02 -17.19 6.16
N ILE A 120 1.65 -18.33 6.46
CA ILE A 120 3.11 -18.47 6.41
C ILE A 120 3.51 -19.48 5.33
N HIS A 121 3.12 -20.76 5.48
CA HIS A 121 3.61 -21.82 4.60
C HIS A 121 3.03 -21.74 3.18
N TRP A 122 1.71 -21.64 3.04
CA TRP A 122 1.07 -21.48 1.73
C TRP A 122 1.43 -20.14 1.11
N LEU A 123 1.43 -19.06 1.89
CA LEU A 123 1.81 -17.73 1.38
C LEU A 123 3.24 -17.68 0.84
N ARG A 124 4.16 -18.47 1.39
CA ARG A 124 5.52 -18.62 0.84
C ARG A 124 5.50 -19.28 -0.54
N THR A 125 4.79 -20.40 -0.70
CA THR A 125 4.65 -21.09 -1.99
C THR A 125 3.99 -20.20 -3.04
N GLU A 126 2.95 -19.46 -2.63
CA GLU A 126 2.27 -18.47 -3.47
C GLU A 126 3.21 -17.34 -3.88
N TYR A 127 3.97 -16.79 -2.94
CA TYR A 127 4.96 -15.75 -3.23
C TYR A 127 6.02 -16.23 -4.24
N ASP A 128 6.61 -17.41 -4.02
CA ASP A 128 7.64 -17.95 -4.90
C ASP A 128 7.09 -18.20 -6.32
N THR A 129 5.85 -18.70 -6.41
CA THR A 129 5.16 -18.90 -7.69
C THR A 129 4.80 -17.58 -8.36
N ALA A 130 4.36 -16.58 -7.59
CA ALA A 130 4.05 -15.24 -8.08
C ALA A 130 5.29 -14.53 -8.64
N VAL A 131 6.48 -14.70 -8.04
CA VAL A 131 7.74 -14.16 -8.58
C VAL A 131 8.01 -14.72 -9.97
N ILE A 132 7.92 -16.05 -10.13
CA ILE A 132 8.17 -16.73 -11.41
C ILE A 132 7.16 -16.27 -12.46
N ARG A 133 5.87 -16.25 -12.10
CA ARG A 133 4.80 -15.86 -13.03
C ARG A 133 4.84 -14.38 -13.40
N ALA A 134 5.28 -13.51 -12.50
CA ALA A 134 5.51 -12.10 -12.81
C ALA A 134 6.70 -11.91 -13.77
N HIS A 135 7.75 -12.71 -13.64
CA HIS A 135 8.85 -12.73 -14.63
C HIS A 135 8.35 -13.18 -15.99
N GLN A 136 7.60 -14.28 -16.06
CA GLN A 136 6.99 -14.77 -17.31
C GLN A 136 6.06 -13.73 -17.94
N ALA A 137 5.33 -12.96 -17.14
CA ALA A 137 4.50 -11.87 -17.64
C ALA A 137 5.36 -10.75 -18.26
N ALA A 138 6.51 -10.42 -17.69
CA ALA A 138 7.45 -9.46 -18.28
C ALA A 138 8.08 -10.00 -19.57
N ASP A 139 8.50 -11.27 -19.59
CA ASP A 139 9.01 -11.95 -20.79
C ASP A 139 7.97 -11.90 -21.92
N TRP A 140 6.69 -12.12 -21.60
CA TRP A 140 5.61 -12.05 -22.59
C TRP A 140 5.50 -10.68 -23.26
N ARG A 141 5.71 -9.59 -22.51
CA ARG A 141 5.75 -8.23 -23.08
C ARG A 141 6.90 -8.05 -24.06
N GLN A 142 8.05 -8.68 -23.78
CA GLN A 142 9.18 -8.69 -24.69
C GLN A 142 8.86 -9.51 -25.95
N PHE A 143 8.29 -10.71 -25.79
CA PHE A 143 7.90 -11.56 -26.92
C PHE A 143 6.96 -10.84 -27.88
N GLU A 144 5.93 -10.15 -27.36
CA GLU A 144 5.01 -9.37 -28.19
C GLU A 144 5.69 -8.22 -28.96
N ARG A 145 6.74 -7.60 -28.38
CA ARG A 145 7.50 -6.53 -29.04
C ARG A 145 8.40 -7.02 -30.16
N GLU A 146 8.90 -8.25 -30.05
CA GLU A 146 9.90 -8.83 -30.97
C GLU A 146 9.28 -9.81 -31.99
N LYS A 147 7.95 -9.99 -31.95
CA LYS A 147 7.26 -11.04 -32.72
C LYS A 147 7.36 -10.91 -34.24
N ASP A 148 7.74 -9.74 -34.74
CA ASP A 148 8.00 -9.50 -36.16
C ASP A 148 9.30 -10.16 -36.64
N VAL A 149 10.28 -10.34 -35.73
CA VAL A 149 11.57 -10.99 -36.01
C VAL A 149 11.63 -12.41 -35.42
N LEU A 150 11.08 -12.60 -34.23
CA LEU A 150 11.08 -13.88 -33.50
C LEU A 150 9.63 -14.30 -33.20
N PRO A 151 8.88 -14.79 -34.21
CA PRO A 151 7.43 -15.01 -34.10
C PRO A 151 7.03 -16.20 -33.23
N ASN A 152 7.98 -17.08 -32.88
CA ASN A 152 7.72 -18.33 -32.18
C ASN A 152 8.35 -18.35 -30.79
N LEU A 153 7.77 -19.15 -29.89
CA LEU A 153 8.31 -19.44 -28.56
C LEU A 153 8.70 -20.90 -28.47
N LYS A 154 9.82 -21.18 -27.80
CA LYS A 154 10.33 -22.51 -27.51
C LYS A 154 10.23 -22.80 -26.02
N TRP A 155 9.64 -23.93 -25.66
CA TRP A 155 9.62 -24.38 -24.27
C TRP A 155 10.99 -24.89 -23.85
N MET A 156 11.60 -24.23 -22.86
CA MET A 156 12.94 -24.56 -22.38
C MET A 156 12.90 -25.55 -21.19
N PRO A 157 13.87 -26.47 -21.09
CA PRO A 157 13.97 -27.38 -19.95
C PRO A 157 14.03 -26.65 -18.60
N SER A 158 13.51 -27.30 -17.57
CA SER A 158 13.51 -26.76 -16.20
C SER A 158 14.93 -26.64 -15.64
N THR A 159 15.18 -25.60 -14.85
CA THR A 159 16.40 -25.46 -14.03
C THR A 159 16.30 -26.14 -12.66
N SER A 160 15.20 -26.85 -12.38
CA SER A 160 15.02 -27.60 -11.14
C SER A 160 15.99 -28.78 -11.03
N VAL A 161 16.49 -29.06 -9.83
CA VAL A 161 17.31 -30.25 -9.54
C VAL A 161 16.52 -31.54 -9.80
N THR A 162 15.22 -31.52 -9.52
CA THR A 162 14.29 -32.62 -9.77
C THR A 162 13.10 -32.09 -10.57
N PRO A 163 13.17 -32.07 -11.91
CA PRO A 163 12.05 -31.64 -12.75
C PRO A 163 10.90 -32.67 -12.70
N GLY A 164 9.67 -32.20 -12.49
CA GLY A 164 8.48 -33.03 -12.64
C GLY A 164 8.35 -33.60 -14.07
N ALA A 165 7.92 -34.85 -14.20
CA ALA A 165 7.80 -35.53 -15.50
C ALA A 165 6.65 -34.97 -16.37
N ASP A 166 5.64 -34.40 -15.72
CA ASP A 166 4.39 -33.90 -16.31
C ASP A 166 4.57 -32.73 -17.30
N HIS A 167 5.74 -32.09 -17.30
CA HIS A 167 6.06 -30.98 -18.21
C HIS A 167 7.29 -31.23 -19.06
N GLN A 168 7.99 -32.36 -18.87
CA GLN A 168 9.13 -32.74 -19.72
C GLN A 168 8.70 -33.05 -21.15
N ILE A 169 7.48 -33.58 -21.31
CA ILE A 169 6.90 -33.90 -22.63
C ILE A 169 6.80 -32.66 -23.54
N PHE A 170 6.67 -31.47 -22.96
CA PHE A 170 6.57 -30.22 -23.71
C PHE A 170 7.92 -29.58 -24.04
N TRP A 171 9.03 -30.06 -23.47
CA TRP A 171 10.35 -29.46 -23.71
C TRP A 171 10.74 -29.51 -25.18
N GLY A 172 11.20 -28.37 -25.71
CA GLY A 172 11.53 -28.22 -27.12
C GLY A 172 10.32 -27.99 -28.03
N THR A 173 9.09 -27.96 -27.51
CA THR A 173 7.90 -27.57 -28.29
C THR A 173 8.04 -26.12 -28.73
N ILE A 174 7.87 -25.87 -30.04
CA ILE A 174 7.95 -24.54 -30.65
C ILE A 174 6.59 -24.20 -31.25
N ARG A 175 5.96 -23.10 -30.83
CA ARG A 175 4.68 -22.62 -31.38
C ARG A 175 4.70 -21.09 -31.56
N PRO A 176 3.91 -20.53 -32.50
CA PRO A 176 3.73 -19.08 -32.61
C PRO A 176 3.30 -18.45 -31.29
N ILE A 177 3.68 -17.19 -31.03
CA ILE A 177 3.33 -16.46 -29.79
C ILE A 177 1.80 -16.42 -29.57
N ASP A 178 1.04 -16.26 -30.64
CA ASP A 178 -0.43 -16.18 -30.62
C ASP A 178 -1.14 -17.55 -30.61
N ASP A 179 -0.39 -18.66 -30.55
CA ASP A 179 -0.95 -20.00 -30.59
C ASP A 179 -1.81 -20.31 -29.34
N PRO A 180 -3.01 -20.90 -29.50
CA PRO A 180 -3.86 -21.31 -28.37
C PRO A 180 -3.17 -22.28 -27.41
N PHE A 181 -2.18 -23.05 -27.85
CA PHE A 181 -1.36 -23.93 -27.01
C PHE A 181 -0.88 -23.23 -25.75
N TRP A 182 -0.40 -21.98 -25.86
CA TRP A 182 0.11 -21.23 -24.71
C TRP A 182 -0.96 -20.78 -23.72
N ASN A 183 -2.24 -20.90 -24.06
CA ASN A 183 -3.34 -20.65 -23.12
C ASN A 183 -3.62 -21.90 -22.27
N GLU A 184 -3.34 -23.09 -22.79
CA GLU A 184 -3.62 -24.38 -22.13
C GLU A 184 -2.38 -24.99 -21.46
N HIS A 185 -1.21 -24.82 -22.07
CA HIS A 185 0.07 -25.36 -21.63
C HIS A 185 1.17 -24.30 -21.78
N ARG A 186 1.79 -23.94 -20.66
CA ARG A 186 2.97 -23.07 -20.61
C ARG A 186 3.76 -23.26 -19.32
N PRO A 187 5.02 -22.81 -19.28
CA PRO A 187 5.71 -22.62 -18.02
C PRO A 187 4.88 -21.76 -17.07
N GLY A 188 4.85 -22.16 -15.79
CA GLY A 188 4.05 -21.49 -14.76
C GLY A 188 2.71 -22.16 -14.42
N ASP A 189 2.31 -23.21 -15.15
CA ASP A 189 1.04 -23.93 -14.91
C ASP A 189 1.09 -24.94 -13.73
N ARG A 190 2.21 -24.97 -13.00
CA ARG A 190 2.41 -25.72 -11.76
C ARG A 190 3.03 -24.80 -10.71
N TRP A 191 2.72 -25.08 -9.44
CA TRP A 191 3.36 -24.41 -8.31
C TRP A 191 4.88 -24.56 -8.41
N ASN A 192 5.60 -23.44 -8.36
CA ASN A 192 7.07 -23.39 -8.47
C ASN A 192 7.66 -24.01 -9.75
N CYS A 193 6.93 -24.02 -10.87
CA CYS A 193 7.46 -24.46 -12.16
C CYS A 193 8.62 -23.55 -12.62
N LYS A 194 9.84 -24.09 -12.76
CA LYS A 194 11.05 -23.35 -13.18
C LYS A 194 11.39 -23.49 -14.67
N CYS A 195 10.44 -23.93 -15.48
CA CYS A 195 10.58 -23.87 -16.94
C CYS A 195 10.49 -22.42 -17.42
N THR A 196 11.02 -22.16 -18.61
CA THR A 196 10.97 -20.84 -19.25
C THR A 196 10.59 -20.98 -20.73
N LEU A 197 10.31 -19.84 -21.35
CA LEU A 197 10.14 -19.73 -22.80
C LEU A 197 11.31 -18.92 -23.36
N SER A 198 11.72 -19.22 -24.59
CA SER A 198 12.65 -18.41 -25.37
C SER A 198 11.99 -18.05 -26.69
N SER A 199 12.10 -16.78 -27.11
CA SER A 199 11.74 -16.37 -28.46
C SER A 199 12.70 -16.99 -29.49
N THR A 200 12.19 -17.33 -30.67
CA THR A 200 12.95 -17.97 -31.75
C THR A 200 12.28 -17.73 -33.12
N ASP A 201 13.06 -17.82 -34.19
CA ASP A 201 12.61 -17.86 -35.58
C ASP A 201 12.52 -19.31 -36.13
N GLU A 202 12.88 -20.31 -35.32
CA GLU A 202 12.74 -21.74 -35.65
C GLU A 202 11.27 -22.07 -36.00
N ALA A 203 11.08 -22.97 -36.96
CA ALA A 203 9.75 -23.37 -37.41
C ALA A 203 8.93 -24.07 -36.29
N PRO A 204 7.60 -23.87 -36.23
CA PRO A 204 6.74 -24.54 -35.25
C PRO A 204 6.83 -26.07 -35.33
N THR A 205 6.88 -26.73 -34.17
CA THR A 205 6.83 -28.18 -34.05
C THR A 205 5.40 -28.67 -33.90
N ALA A 206 5.18 -29.99 -34.07
CA ALA A 206 3.93 -30.61 -33.65
C ALA A 206 3.73 -30.46 -32.14
N VAL A 207 2.47 -30.32 -31.71
CA VAL A 207 2.11 -30.36 -30.29
C VAL A 207 2.20 -31.81 -29.80
N PRO A 208 2.91 -32.10 -28.70
CA PRO A 208 2.97 -33.44 -28.13
C PRO A 208 1.57 -33.95 -27.73
N ASP A 209 1.27 -35.21 -28.03
CA ASP A 209 0.05 -35.86 -27.54
C ASP A 209 0.24 -36.26 -26.07
N GLU A 210 -0.53 -35.63 -25.19
CA GLU A 210 -0.39 -35.73 -23.75
C GLU A 210 -1.58 -36.44 -23.08
N ASN A 211 -2.56 -36.91 -23.86
CA ASN A 211 -3.76 -37.64 -23.39
C ASN A 211 -4.56 -36.93 -22.26
N GLY A 212 -4.47 -35.60 -22.13
CA GLY A 212 -5.21 -34.85 -21.11
C GLY A 212 -4.66 -34.97 -19.68
N GLN A 213 -3.47 -35.54 -19.49
CA GLN A 213 -2.92 -35.87 -18.16
C GLN A 213 -2.17 -34.70 -17.50
N ASN A 214 -1.72 -33.71 -18.28
CA ASN A 214 -0.80 -32.66 -17.84
C ASN A 214 -1.48 -31.30 -17.67
N LYS A 215 -2.69 -31.29 -17.11
CA LYS A 215 -3.49 -30.07 -16.88
C LYS A 215 -2.88 -29.14 -15.83
N ALA A 216 -2.96 -27.84 -16.06
CA ALA A 216 -2.67 -26.79 -15.09
C ALA A 216 -3.25 -27.09 -13.69
N HIS A 217 -2.51 -26.74 -12.64
CA HIS A 217 -3.08 -26.72 -11.29
C HIS A 217 -4.15 -25.64 -11.19
N ASP A 218 -5.17 -25.88 -10.38
CA ASP A 218 -6.26 -24.92 -10.16
C ASP A 218 -5.72 -23.58 -9.68
N GLY A 219 -6.08 -22.50 -10.38
CA GLY A 219 -5.59 -21.15 -10.08
C GLY A 219 -4.36 -20.74 -10.89
N LEU A 220 -3.77 -21.62 -11.70
CA LEU A 220 -2.57 -21.34 -12.50
C LEU A 220 -2.78 -21.52 -14.01
N GLU A 221 -4.00 -21.86 -14.43
CA GLU A 221 -4.33 -22.14 -15.83
C GLU A 221 -4.43 -20.91 -16.72
N ASN A 222 -4.36 -19.70 -16.15
CA ASN A 222 -4.39 -18.44 -16.90
C ASN A 222 -2.98 -17.96 -17.31
N ASN A 223 -2.87 -17.22 -18.41
CA ASN A 223 -1.60 -16.65 -18.86
C ASN A 223 -1.39 -15.24 -18.27
N PRO A 224 -0.50 -15.07 -17.27
CA PRO A 224 -0.31 -13.79 -16.60
C PRO A 224 0.25 -12.72 -17.53
N GLY A 225 0.94 -13.11 -18.62
CA GLY A 225 1.43 -12.19 -19.66
C GLY A 225 0.35 -11.66 -20.59
N LYS A 226 -0.84 -12.27 -20.59
CA LYS A 226 -1.99 -11.86 -21.40
C LYS A 226 -3.06 -11.14 -20.60
N ASP A 227 -3.34 -11.59 -19.37
CA ASP A 227 -4.47 -11.07 -18.56
C ASP A 227 -4.03 -10.28 -17.31
N GLY A 228 -2.72 -10.16 -17.08
CA GLY A 228 -2.19 -9.43 -15.92
C GLY A 228 -2.57 -10.05 -14.57
N LYS A 229 -2.99 -11.31 -14.51
CA LYS A 229 -3.34 -12.00 -13.25
C LYS A 229 -2.31 -13.06 -12.91
N LEU A 230 -1.62 -12.91 -11.77
CA LEU A 230 -0.69 -13.96 -11.34
C LEU A 230 -1.38 -15.26 -10.95
N PHE A 231 -2.63 -15.19 -10.51
CA PHE A 231 -3.48 -16.33 -10.20
C PHE A 231 -4.85 -16.15 -10.86
N SER A 232 -5.41 -17.23 -11.36
CA SER A 232 -6.67 -17.21 -12.10
C SER A 232 -7.88 -17.08 -11.18
N ASP A 233 -9.04 -16.76 -11.78
CA ASP A 233 -10.32 -16.75 -11.08
C ASP A 233 -10.83 -18.17 -10.73
N LYS A 234 -10.17 -19.24 -11.19
CA LYS A 234 -10.49 -20.62 -10.80
C LYS A 234 -9.74 -21.09 -9.55
N HIS A 235 -8.90 -20.24 -8.95
CA HIS A 235 -8.18 -20.57 -7.72
C HIS A 235 -9.17 -20.98 -6.61
N PRO A 236 -8.87 -22.00 -5.77
CA PRO A 236 -9.78 -22.48 -4.72
C PRO A 236 -10.26 -21.41 -3.73
N TYR A 237 -9.47 -20.36 -3.49
CA TYR A 237 -9.90 -19.20 -2.69
C TYR A 237 -11.11 -18.45 -3.27
N ILE A 238 -11.41 -18.66 -4.55
CA ILE A 238 -12.52 -18.03 -5.28
C ILE A 238 -13.62 -19.06 -5.54
N THR A 239 -13.28 -20.22 -6.09
CA THR A 239 -14.24 -21.27 -6.48
C THR A 239 -14.81 -22.04 -5.29
N GLU A 240 -14.04 -22.18 -4.22
CA GLU A 240 -14.44 -22.81 -2.95
C GLU A 240 -14.50 -21.77 -1.81
N ALA A 241 -14.82 -20.52 -2.14
CA ALA A 241 -14.87 -19.45 -1.17
C ALA A 241 -16.04 -19.63 -0.18
N HIS A 242 -15.85 -19.13 1.05
CA HIS A 242 -16.93 -19.06 2.03
C HIS A 242 -18.07 -18.16 1.52
N PRO A 243 -19.33 -18.41 1.93
CA PRO A 243 -20.45 -17.53 1.60
C PRO A 243 -20.15 -16.07 1.93
N GLY A 244 -20.48 -15.16 1.01
CA GLY A 244 -20.22 -13.73 1.19
C GLY A 244 -18.84 -13.24 0.73
N ALA A 245 -17.88 -14.13 0.44
CA ALA A 245 -16.52 -13.75 0.01
C ALA A 245 -16.51 -12.77 -1.16
N LYS A 246 -17.18 -13.11 -2.27
CA LYS A 246 -17.25 -12.24 -3.45
C LYS A 246 -17.81 -10.85 -3.11
N LYS A 247 -18.88 -10.80 -2.31
CA LYS A 247 -19.49 -9.53 -1.89
C LYS A 247 -18.55 -8.70 -1.01
N ALA A 248 -17.81 -9.34 -0.10
CA ALA A 248 -16.82 -8.69 0.76
C ALA A 248 -15.66 -8.11 -0.06
N VAL A 249 -15.12 -8.90 -0.99
CA VAL A 249 -14.04 -8.49 -1.90
C VAL A 249 -14.51 -7.34 -2.81
N ASP A 250 -15.67 -7.49 -3.45
CA ASP A 250 -16.24 -6.44 -4.32
C ASP A 250 -16.48 -5.13 -3.55
N ALA A 251 -16.95 -5.22 -2.30
CA ALA A 251 -17.17 -4.05 -1.45
C ALA A 251 -15.85 -3.34 -1.10
N LEU A 252 -14.81 -4.10 -0.71
CA LEU A 252 -13.49 -3.56 -0.41
C LEU A 252 -12.85 -2.91 -1.65
N THR A 253 -12.82 -3.63 -2.77
CA THR A 253 -12.24 -3.14 -4.03
C THR A 253 -12.98 -1.90 -4.53
N ARG A 254 -14.31 -1.89 -4.48
CA ARG A 254 -15.10 -0.70 -4.83
C ARG A 254 -14.75 0.47 -3.92
N ARG A 255 -14.65 0.25 -2.61
CA ARG A 255 -14.33 1.32 -1.65
C ARG A 255 -12.94 1.92 -1.91
N ILE A 256 -11.93 1.09 -2.18
CA ILE A 256 -10.58 1.56 -2.52
C ILE A 256 -10.61 2.36 -3.82
N ASN A 257 -11.28 1.86 -4.86
CA ASN A 257 -11.36 2.53 -6.16
C ASN A 257 -12.11 3.88 -6.08
N GLU A 258 -13.19 3.96 -5.29
CA GLU A 258 -13.90 5.20 -5.02
C GLU A 258 -12.97 6.24 -4.37
N MET A 259 -12.20 5.84 -3.35
CA MET A 259 -11.25 6.73 -2.69
C MET A 259 -10.13 7.18 -3.63
N ILE A 260 -9.63 6.29 -4.49
CA ILE A 260 -8.62 6.63 -5.50
C ILE A 260 -9.17 7.66 -6.49
N ALA A 261 -10.39 7.47 -6.99
CA ALA A 261 -11.03 8.37 -7.94
C ALA A 261 -11.30 9.77 -7.37
N GLU A 262 -11.42 9.88 -6.05
CA GLU A 262 -11.61 11.13 -5.33
C GLU A 262 -10.34 11.97 -5.15
N MET A 263 -9.15 11.38 -5.37
CA MET A 263 -7.86 12.03 -5.14
C MET A 263 -7.33 12.75 -6.40
N PRO A 264 -6.63 13.88 -6.22
CA PRO A 264 -6.15 14.70 -7.33
C PRO A 264 -5.06 14.03 -8.16
N ASP A 265 -4.95 14.40 -9.44
CA ASP A 265 -4.06 13.76 -10.42
C ASP A 265 -2.58 14.11 -10.28
N ASN A 266 -2.24 15.05 -9.39
CA ASN A 266 -0.87 15.31 -8.97
C ASN A 266 -0.29 14.21 -8.06
N LEU A 267 -1.10 13.20 -7.70
CA LEU A 267 -0.68 11.99 -7.01
C LEU A 267 -0.63 10.82 -8.00
N THR A 268 0.43 10.02 -7.89
CA THR A 268 0.53 8.73 -8.57
C THR A 268 -0.57 7.76 -8.10
N LEU A 269 -0.97 6.80 -8.94
CA LEU A 269 -1.98 5.80 -8.53
C LEU A 269 -1.55 5.06 -7.25
N GLU A 270 -0.25 4.80 -7.11
CA GLU A 270 0.29 4.08 -5.96
C GLU A 270 0.20 4.92 -4.67
N GLU A 271 0.50 6.23 -4.74
CA GLU A 271 0.23 7.15 -3.63
C GLU A 271 -1.26 7.17 -3.29
N LYS A 272 -2.14 7.29 -4.31
CA LYS A 272 -3.60 7.26 -4.11
C LYS A 272 -4.05 5.97 -3.42
N THR A 273 -3.46 4.83 -3.81
CA THR A 273 -3.75 3.50 -3.26
C THR A 273 -3.30 3.36 -1.81
N ASP A 274 -2.10 3.84 -1.48
CA ASP A 274 -1.55 3.81 -0.13
C ASP A 274 -2.37 4.72 0.81
N ILE A 275 -2.78 5.89 0.33
CA ILE A 275 -3.65 6.81 1.06
C ILE A 275 -5.05 6.21 1.23
N ALA A 276 -5.64 5.58 0.20
CA ALA A 276 -6.95 4.93 0.30
C ALA A 276 -6.95 3.82 1.36
N ARG A 277 -5.90 3.00 1.40
CA ARG A 277 -5.72 2.01 2.47
C ARG A 277 -5.53 2.63 3.84
N ASN A 278 -4.74 3.71 3.93
CA ASN A 278 -4.56 4.42 5.18
C ASN A 278 -5.87 5.04 5.69
N ASN A 279 -6.74 5.50 4.79
CA ASN A 279 -8.07 5.99 5.13
C ASN A 279 -8.94 4.88 5.75
N LEU A 280 -8.91 3.64 5.26
CA LEU A 280 -9.64 2.52 5.88
C LEU A 280 -9.20 2.32 7.35
N LYS A 281 -7.90 2.38 7.62
CA LYS A 281 -7.35 2.30 8.99
C LYS A 281 -7.84 3.45 9.86
N ILE A 282 -7.87 4.66 9.30
CA ILE A 282 -8.31 5.86 10.01
C ILE A 282 -9.81 5.79 10.31
N GLU A 283 -10.63 5.33 9.35
CA GLU A 283 -12.06 5.11 9.55
C GLU A 283 -12.30 4.16 10.73
N LYS A 284 -11.60 3.02 10.76
CA LYS A 284 -11.68 2.05 11.86
C LYS A 284 -11.19 2.64 13.19
N ALA A 285 -10.05 3.32 13.19
CA ALA A 285 -9.46 3.88 14.41
C ALA A 285 -10.27 5.03 15.02
N LEU A 286 -11.01 5.79 14.20
CA LEU A 286 -11.92 6.84 14.65
C LEU A 286 -13.35 6.33 14.90
N GLY A 287 -13.71 5.17 14.37
CA GLY A 287 -15.10 4.67 14.38
C GLY A 287 -16.04 5.49 13.50
N VAL A 288 -15.54 6.11 12.43
CA VAL A 288 -16.33 6.94 11.49
C VAL A 288 -15.99 6.60 10.05
N THR A 289 -16.98 6.65 9.17
CA THR A 289 -16.74 6.57 7.72
C THR A 289 -16.49 7.97 7.16
N LYS A 290 -15.44 8.15 6.35
CA LYS A 290 -15.18 9.44 5.70
C LYS A 290 -16.29 9.76 4.69
N GLY A 291 -16.63 11.03 4.59
CA GLY A 291 -17.49 11.56 3.55
C GLY A 291 -16.73 11.83 2.24
N LYS A 292 -17.31 12.69 1.41
CA LYS A 292 -16.67 13.26 0.23
C LYS A 292 -15.47 14.13 0.65
N PRO A 293 -14.40 14.21 -0.16
CA PRO A 293 -13.31 15.15 0.05
C PRO A 293 -13.82 16.57 0.25
N MET A 294 -13.25 17.29 1.20
CA MET A 294 -13.60 18.69 1.43
C MET A 294 -12.72 19.59 0.56
N THR A 295 -13.34 20.61 -0.03
CA THR A 295 -12.61 21.76 -0.60
C THR A 295 -11.78 22.47 0.47
N TYR A 296 -10.84 23.33 0.05
CA TYR A 296 -10.08 24.17 0.97
C TYR A 296 -11.01 24.95 1.92
N GLU A 297 -12.07 25.55 1.41
CA GLU A 297 -13.01 26.38 2.17
C GLU A 297 -13.87 25.55 3.14
N GLN A 298 -14.12 24.28 2.81
CA GLN A 298 -14.83 23.33 3.68
C GLN A 298 -13.93 22.76 4.78
N ALA A 299 -12.65 22.55 4.49
CA ALA A 299 -11.67 22.05 5.45
C ALA A 299 -11.16 23.14 6.39
N ASN A 300 -10.93 24.35 5.87
CA ASN A 300 -10.29 25.48 6.55
C ASN A 300 -11.28 26.56 7.04
N LYS A 301 -10.79 27.79 7.23
CA LYS A 301 -11.49 28.97 7.77
C LYS A 301 -11.88 28.77 9.24
N GLY A 302 -10.97 28.15 10.02
CA GLY A 302 -11.15 27.92 11.45
C GLY A 302 -12.02 26.69 11.78
N LYS A 303 -12.33 25.86 10.79
CA LYS A 303 -13.10 24.62 10.98
C LYS A 303 -12.25 23.49 11.55
N GLU A 304 -10.93 23.54 11.36
CA GLU A 304 -9.99 22.63 12.02
C GLU A 304 -9.93 22.89 13.53
N ASN A 305 -10.02 24.17 13.92
CA ASN A 305 -9.80 24.62 15.29
C ASN A 305 -10.81 25.71 15.73
N PRO A 306 -12.11 25.40 15.81
CA PRO A 306 -13.15 26.41 16.04
C PRO A 306 -13.14 27.01 17.45
N LYS A 307 -12.34 26.45 18.36
CA LYS A 307 -12.15 26.94 19.72
C LYS A 307 -10.83 27.71 19.93
N PHE A 308 -10.08 28.00 18.86
CA PHE A 308 -8.83 28.79 18.92
C PHE A 308 -8.94 30.07 19.75
N GLY A 309 -10.00 30.85 19.52
CA GLY A 309 -10.24 32.11 20.22
C GLY A 309 -10.76 31.94 21.65
N LYS A 310 -11.22 30.74 22.03
CA LYS A 310 -12.02 30.49 23.24
C LYS A 310 -11.20 29.99 24.42
N GLU A 311 -10.23 29.10 24.19
CA GLU A 311 -9.45 28.50 25.29
C GLU A 311 -7.96 28.40 24.92
N GLU A 312 -7.09 28.54 25.91
CA GLU A 312 -5.63 28.61 25.73
C GLU A 312 -5.04 27.37 25.06
N GLY A 313 -5.53 26.17 25.39
CA GLY A 313 -5.03 24.92 24.82
C GLY A 313 -5.20 24.82 23.31
N TYR A 314 -6.18 25.52 22.71
CA TYR A 314 -6.35 25.58 21.26
C TYR A 314 -5.43 26.60 20.59
N ARG A 315 -4.64 27.39 21.36
CA ARG A 315 -3.61 28.28 20.81
C ARG A 315 -2.24 27.61 20.72
N VAL A 316 -2.09 26.38 21.21
CA VAL A 316 -0.81 25.65 21.30
C VAL A 316 -0.91 24.22 20.72
N ASN A 317 -1.77 24.04 19.72
CA ASN A 317 -2.06 22.76 19.06
C ASN A 317 -1.83 22.79 17.54
N CYS A 318 -0.90 23.62 17.04
CA CYS A 318 -0.67 23.78 15.60
C CYS A 318 -0.33 22.45 14.90
N GLN A 319 0.41 21.58 15.58
CA GLN A 319 0.70 20.21 15.17
C GLN A 319 -0.54 19.30 15.11
N THR A 320 -1.62 19.60 15.82
CA THR A 320 -2.87 18.85 15.62
C THR A 320 -3.61 19.40 14.40
N CYS A 321 -3.64 20.73 14.27
CA CYS A 321 -4.44 21.43 13.27
C CYS A 321 -4.01 21.15 11.82
N THR A 322 -2.71 21.01 11.55
CA THR A 322 -2.24 20.70 10.18
C THR A 322 -2.65 19.29 9.73
N VAL A 323 -2.68 18.32 10.65
CA VAL A 323 -3.20 16.97 10.34
C VAL A 323 -4.72 17.00 10.23
N THR A 324 -5.40 17.75 11.10
CA THR A 324 -6.85 17.97 10.99
C THR A 324 -7.22 18.53 9.62
N HIS A 325 -6.45 19.50 9.10
CA HIS A 325 -6.65 20.01 7.75
C HIS A 325 -6.57 18.89 6.70
N MET A 326 -5.51 18.08 6.73
CA MET A 326 -5.34 16.98 5.76
C MET A 326 -6.47 15.94 5.84
N LEU A 327 -6.83 15.51 7.04
CA LEU A 327 -7.93 14.56 7.24
C LEU A 327 -9.26 15.15 6.76
N ARG A 328 -9.53 16.43 7.03
CA ARG A 328 -10.72 17.12 6.49
C ARG A 328 -10.71 17.16 4.97
N ARG A 329 -9.57 17.48 4.32
CA ARG A 329 -9.44 17.42 2.85
C ARG A 329 -9.73 16.03 2.29
N LEU A 330 -9.42 14.96 3.03
CA LEU A 330 -9.75 13.58 2.67
C LEU A 330 -11.22 13.20 2.92
N GLY A 331 -11.99 14.04 3.64
CA GLY A 331 -13.42 13.86 3.90
C GLY A 331 -13.77 13.43 5.33
N PHE A 332 -12.80 13.43 6.26
CA PHE A 332 -13.09 13.16 7.67
C PHE A 332 -13.63 14.42 8.35
N ASP A 333 -14.87 14.38 8.85
CA ASP A 333 -15.43 15.50 9.61
C ASP A 333 -14.97 15.47 11.06
N ILE A 334 -13.82 16.12 11.29
CA ILE A 334 -13.16 16.14 12.59
C ILE A 334 -12.68 17.55 12.96
N GLU A 335 -12.41 17.76 14.25
CA GLU A 335 -11.75 18.94 14.80
C GLU A 335 -10.50 18.56 15.60
N ALA A 336 -9.56 19.50 15.72
CA ALA A 336 -8.36 19.36 16.54
C ALA A 336 -8.71 19.43 18.04
N LYS A 337 -8.19 18.51 18.86
CA LYS A 337 -8.20 18.66 20.32
C LYS A 337 -7.24 19.78 20.78
N PRO A 338 -7.47 20.36 21.96
CA PRO A 338 -6.55 21.33 22.54
C PRO A 338 -5.28 20.61 23.04
N ASN A 339 -4.17 21.32 23.10
CA ASN A 339 -2.94 20.84 23.73
C ASN A 339 -2.81 21.43 25.13
N ILE A 340 -3.53 20.87 26.09
CA ILE A 340 -3.47 21.26 27.50
C ILE A 340 -2.28 20.56 28.15
N ARG A 341 -1.34 21.30 28.73
CA ARG A 341 -0.18 20.77 29.48
C ARG A 341 0.55 19.63 28.72
N GLN A 342 0.87 19.86 27.45
CA GLN A 342 1.53 18.89 26.56
C GLN A 342 0.77 17.59 26.31
N SER A 343 -0.55 17.56 26.52
CA SER A 343 -1.40 16.37 26.28
C SER A 343 -1.20 15.76 24.89
N ALA A 344 -1.05 16.58 23.84
CA ALA A 344 -0.83 16.05 22.49
C ALA A 344 0.49 15.26 22.38
N TYR A 345 1.57 15.78 22.97
CA TYR A 345 2.88 15.11 22.98
C TYR A 345 2.88 13.89 23.89
N ASN A 346 2.21 13.96 25.04
CA ASN A 346 2.07 12.83 25.95
C ASN A 346 1.29 11.68 25.30
N GLU A 347 0.26 11.99 24.52
CA GLU A 347 -0.50 10.98 23.77
C GLU A 347 0.37 10.32 22.70
N MET A 348 1.11 11.10 21.91
CA MET A 348 2.07 10.56 20.93
C MET A 348 3.15 9.68 21.60
N ALA A 349 3.70 10.13 22.73
CA ALA A 349 4.70 9.38 23.48
C ALA A 349 4.16 8.05 24.01
N LYS A 350 2.91 8.00 24.51
CA LYS A 350 2.25 6.75 24.93
C LYS A 350 2.12 5.74 23.79
N GLN A 351 1.95 6.23 22.57
CA GLN A 351 1.87 5.41 21.35
C GLN A 351 3.25 5.05 20.78
N GLY A 352 4.32 5.51 21.43
CA GLY A 352 5.71 5.26 21.04
C GLY A 352 6.13 6.02 19.78
N ILE A 353 5.57 7.19 19.51
CA ILE A 353 5.88 8.00 18.33
C ILE A 353 6.21 9.45 18.70
N THR A 354 6.94 10.12 17.80
CA THR A 354 7.28 11.54 17.88
C THR A 354 6.31 12.40 17.07
N TRP A 355 6.38 13.73 17.24
CA TRP A 355 5.50 14.66 16.53
C TRP A 355 5.74 14.70 15.00
N GLU A 356 6.94 14.34 14.54
CA GLU A 356 7.25 14.24 13.11
C GLU A 356 6.59 13.01 12.48
N GLU A 357 6.28 11.98 13.27
CA GLU A 357 5.63 10.73 12.84
C GLU A 357 4.10 10.81 12.82
N ARG A 358 3.53 12.01 12.97
CA ARG A 358 2.10 12.28 12.67
C ARG A 358 1.79 11.97 11.20
N PHE A 359 2.76 12.25 10.34
CA PHE A 359 2.79 11.83 8.95
C PHE A 359 3.82 10.72 8.79
N LEU A 360 3.61 9.82 7.83
CA LEU A 360 4.53 8.74 7.48
C LEU A 360 4.77 8.73 5.97
N ASN A 361 5.97 8.31 5.58
CA ASN A 361 6.23 7.91 4.20
C ASN A 361 5.37 6.69 3.84
N ARG A 362 5.23 6.40 2.54
CA ARG A 362 4.46 5.27 2.01
C ARG A 362 4.90 3.91 2.56
N ASP A 363 6.19 3.79 2.92
CA ASP A 363 6.77 2.58 3.52
C ASP A 363 6.57 2.49 5.05
N GLY A 364 5.93 3.49 5.66
CA GLY A 364 5.71 3.60 7.10
C GLY A 364 6.86 4.26 7.87
N THR A 365 7.93 4.69 7.21
CA THR A 365 9.04 5.39 7.87
C THR A 365 8.70 6.84 8.19
N LYS A 366 9.43 7.41 9.15
CA LYS A 366 9.32 8.83 9.51
C LYS A 366 9.74 9.73 8.33
N PRO A 367 8.96 10.78 7.98
CA PRO A 367 9.36 11.74 6.96
C PRO A 367 10.54 12.59 7.45
N ASP A 368 11.50 12.89 6.55
CA ASP A 368 12.57 13.84 6.83
C ASP A 368 12.15 15.24 6.35
N TYR A 369 12.03 16.17 7.28
CA TYR A 369 11.89 17.57 6.97
C TYR A 369 13.13 18.07 6.24
N ASP A 370 12.95 18.66 5.05
CA ASP A 370 14.08 19.28 4.36
C ASP A 370 14.39 20.63 5.00
N TYR A 371 15.16 20.63 6.08
CA TYR A 371 15.47 21.86 6.79
C TYR A 371 16.42 22.77 6.00
N THR A 372 16.20 24.08 6.13
CA THR A 372 17.00 25.13 5.48
C THR A 372 18.47 25.06 5.83
N TYR A 373 18.87 24.59 7.03
CA TYR A 373 20.29 24.43 7.36
C TYR A 373 20.93 23.28 6.55
N LYS A 374 20.21 22.20 6.27
CA LYS A 374 20.68 21.12 5.38
C LYS A 374 20.75 21.62 3.94
N TRP A 375 19.70 22.31 3.49
CA TRP A 375 19.65 22.92 2.16
C TRP A 375 20.77 23.94 1.92
N GLN A 376 21.06 24.79 2.92
CA GLN A 376 22.15 25.77 2.89
C GLN A 376 23.49 25.11 2.56
N VAL A 377 23.79 23.99 3.23
CA VAL A 377 25.03 23.22 3.02
C VAL A 377 25.06 22.65 1.60
N ARG A 378 23.96 22.05 1.12
CA ARG A 378 23.90 21.51 -0.25
C ARG A 378 24.08 22.58 -1.34
N LYS A 379 23.66 23.82 -1.07
CA LYS A 379 23.84 24.97 -1.98
C LYS A 379 25.20 25.66 -1.85
N GLY A 380 26.05 25.27 -0.90
CA GLY A 380 27.33 25.93 -0.64
C GLY A 380 27.20 27.34 -0.03
N TYR A 381 26.04 27.68 0.55
CA TYR A 381 25.85 28.97 1.20
C TYR A 381 26.46 28.99 2.60
N GLN A 382 27.08 30.10 2.99
CA GLN A 382 27.67 30.27 4.33
C GLN A 382 26.63 30.63 5.41
N VAL A 383 25.53 31.29 5.04
CA VAL A 383 24.50 31.74 5.98
C VAL A 383 23.12 31.74 5.34
N MET A 384 22.06 31.43 6.08
CA MET A 384 20.69 31.66 5.61
C MET A 384 20.28 33.12 5.82
N ASN A 385 19.62 33.71 4.82
CA ASN A 385 19.04 35.06 4.89
C ASN A 385 17.66 35.07 4.20
N ALA A 386 16.98 36.22 4.19
CA ALA A 386 15.64 36.34 3.64
C ALA A 386 15.56 36.00 2.14
N ASN A 387 16.57 36.36 1.34
CA ASN A 387 16.60 36.06 -0.09
C ASN A 387 16.79 34.56 -0.36
N ARG A 388 17.69 33.93 0.41
CA ARG A 388 17.92 32.48 0.35
C ARG A 388 16.71 31.68 0.84
N LEU A 389 15.97 32.18 1.83
CA LEU A 389 14.71 31.56 2.26
C LEU A 389 13.64 31.62 1.14
N LYS A 390 13.55 32.75 0.42
CA LYS A 390 12.66 32.86 -0.75
C LYS A 390 13.07 31.90 -1.87
N GLU A 391 14.37 31.78 -2.15
CA GLU A 391 14.90 30.79 -3.10
C GLU A 391 14.51 29.37 -2.67
N TYR A 392 14.75 29.00 -1.43
CA TYR A 392 14.36 27.71 -0.86
C TYR A 392 12.87 27.42 -1.07
N PHE A 393 11.97 28.36 -0.74
CA PHE A 393 10.53 28.14 -0.95
C PHE A 393 10.16 28.00 -2.43
N ARG A 394 10.77 28.77 -3.34
CA ARG A 394 10.56 28.60 -4.79
C ARG A 394 10.98 27.22 -5.28
N GLU A 395 11.98 26.60 -4.67
CA GLU A 395 12.37 25.22 -4.99
C GLU A 395 11.42 24.18 -4.41
N LYS A 396 10.87 24.43 -3.22
CA LYS A 396 9.95 23.51 -2.54
C LYS A 396 8.55 23.49 -3.12
N PHE A 397 8.09 24.63 -3.62
CA PHE A 397 6.73 24.82 -4.12
C PHE A 397 6.68 24.80 -5.66
N ARG A 398 7.48 23.91 -6.27
CA ARG A 398 7.50 23.73 -7.74
C ARG A 398 6.39 22.82 -8.25
N GLU A 399 5.95 21.90 -7.41
CA GLU A 399 4.92 20.92 -7.75
C GLU A 399 3.61 21.31 -7.06
N ASP A 400 2.50 20.99 -7.71
CA ASP A 400 1.19 21.13 -7.09
C ASP A 400 1.06 20.14 -5.94
N GLY A 401 0.49 20.60 -4.83
CA GLY A 401 0.35 19.79 -3.61
C GLY A 401 0.19 20.63 -2.35
N ILE A 402 0.12 19.94 -1.21
CA ILE A 402 -0.02 20.57 0.10
C ILE A 402 1.25 20.29 0.90
N TYR A 403 1.77 21.33 1.53
CA TYR A 403 3.03 21.31 2.26
C TYR A 403 2.82 21.74 3.71
N GLU A 404 3.47 21.05 4.65
CA GLU A 404 3.63 21.51 6.03
C GLU A 404 4.96 22.26 6.15
N ILE A 405 4.91 23.44 6.76
CA ILE A 405 6.06 24.31 6.98
C ILE A 405 6.30 24.39 8.48
N TYR A 406 7.41 23.82 8.94
CA TYR A 406 7.94 24.08 10.26
C TYR A 406 8.77 25.37 10.25
N CYS A 407 8.62 26.21 11.26
CA CYS A 407 9.51 27.36 11.46
C CYS A 407 9.75 27.68 12.93
N ALA A 408 10.96 28.15 13.24
CA ALA A 408 11.26 28.82 14.50
C ALA A 408 11.17 30.34 14.33
N TRP A 409 10.50 31.02 15.25
CA TRP A 409 10.34 32.47 15.20
C TRP A 409 11.59 33.22 15.70
N LYS A 410 11.81 34.42 15.18
CA LYS A 410 12.85 35.34 15.68
C LYS A 410 12.67 35.64 17.18
N GLY A 411 11.42 35.81 17.62
CA GLY A 411 11.05 36.09 19.01
C GLY A 411 11.02 34.89 19.97
N GLY A 412 11.36 33.68 19.51
CA GLY A 412 11.26 32.45 20.32
C GLY A 412 10.01 31.63 20.00
N SER A 413 10.00 30.36 20.42
CA SER A 413 9.02 29.32 20.02
C SER A 413 9.12 28.86 18.56
N ALA A 414 8.33 27.85 18.21
CA ALA A 414 8.20 27.28 16.88
C ALA A 414 6.71 27.13 16.50
N HIS A 415 6.44 27.01 15.21
CA HIS A 415 5.10 26.82 14.65
C HIS A 415 5.12 25.91 13.45
N VAL A 416 3.99 25.27 13.17
CA VAL A 416 3.70 24.60 11.91
C VAL A 416 2.44 25.17 11.28
N PHE A 417 2.49 25.41 9.99
CA PHE A 417 1.38 25.90 9.17
C PHE A 417 1.54 25.35 7.75
N CYS A 418 0.64 25.70 6.82
CA CYS A 418 0.59 25.05 5.53
C CYS A 418 0.82 26.01 4.35
N ALA A 419 1.26 25.42 3.24
CA ALA A 419 1.16 26.03 1.91
C ALA A 419 0.47 25.05 0.96
N GLU A 420 -0.40 25.55 0.10
CA GLU A 420 -1.00 24.79 -1.00
C GLU A 420 -0.52 25.42 -2.31
N VAL A 421 -0.04 24.58 -3.22
CA VAL A 421 0.42 24.94 -4.55
C VAL A 421 -0.57 24.38 -5.55
N THR A 422 -1.09 25.24 -6.41
CA THR A 422 -2.02 24.86 -7.48
C THR A 422 -1.70 25.70 -8.71
N GLU A 423 -1.41 25.05 -9.83
CA GLU A 423 -1.06 25.71 -11.10
C GLU A 423 0.06 26.75 -10.91
N GLY A 424 1.07 26.40 -10.10
CA GLY A 424 2.22 27.27 -9.80
C GLY A 424 1.93 28.47 -8.89
N LYS A 425 0.71 28.62 -8.35
CA LYS A 425 0.36 29.65 -7.36
C LYS A 425 0.41 29.07 -5.96
N THR A 426 1.08 29.76 -5.04
CA THR A 426 1.19 29.34 -3.63
C THR A 426 0.24 30.13 -2.74
N ARG A 427 -0.62 29.44 -2.00
CA ARG A 427 -1.43 29.96 -0.90
C ARG A 427 -0.79 29.55 0.42
N PHE A 428 -0.38 30.50 1.25
CA PHE A 428 0.07 30.23 2.62
C PHE A 428 -1.10 30.40 3.59
N PHE A 429 -1.35 29.42 4.44
CA PHE A 429 -2.48 29.46 5.37
C PHE A 429 -2.16 28.76 6.69
N ASP A 430 -2.92 29.09 7.71
CA ASP A 430 -2.70 28.58 9.07
C ASP A 430 -3.96 27.89 9.60
N PRO A 431 -4.01 26.55 9.55
CA PRO A 431 -5.13 25.77 10.07
C PRO A 431 -5.43 26.00 11.56
N GLN A 432 -4.43 26.43 12.35
CA GLN A 432 -4.64 26.67 13.77
C GLN A 432 -5.48 27.92 14.00
N THR A 433 -5.18 29.00 13.29
CA THR A 433 -5.82 30.31 13.48
C THR A 433 -6.99 30.52 12.52
N GLY A 434 -7.10 29.69 11.48
CA GLY A 434 -8.04 29.87 10.36
C GLY A 434 -7.61 30.98 9.39
N LYS A 435 -6.37 31.45 9.48
CA LYS A 435 -5.87 32.55 8.64
C LYS A 435 -5.64 32.09 7.21
N ASP A 436 -6.26 32.81 6.28
CA ASP A 436 -6.25 32.49 4.85
C ASP A 436 -5.02 33.00 4.09
N ASP A 437 -4.27 33.93 4.70
CA ASP A 437 -3.00 34.43 4.20
C ASP A 437 -1.96 34.52 5.33
N ALA A 438 -1.11 33.51 5.41
CA ALA A 438 0.00 33.42 6.34
C ALA A 438 1.34 33.85 5.71
N SER A 439 1.36 34.47 4.52
CA SER A 439 2.60 34.86 3.83
C SER A 439 3.45 35.84 4.65
N ASN A 440 2.82 36.69 5.46
CA ASN A 440 3.51 37.63 6.34
C ASN A 440 4.36 36.93 7.42
N TYR A 441 4.09 35.66 7.76
CA TYR A 441 4.88 34.90 8.72
C TYR A 441 6.34 34.78 8.30
N ILE A 442 6.61 34.74 6.98
CA ILE A 442 7.95 34.53 6.42
C ILE A 442 8.95 35.57 6.95
N GLN A 443 8.50 36.81 7.19
CA GLN A 443 9.35 37.89 7.68
C GLN A 443 9.79 37.69 9.14
N SER A 444 9.01 36.93 9.91
CA SER A 444 9.22 36.66 11.34
C SER A 444 10.00 35.37 11.61
N MET A 445 10.24 34.55 10.58
CA MET A 445 10.98 33.29 10.70
C MET A 445 12.49 33.49 10.84
N LYS A 446 13.13 32.58 11.57
CA LYS A 446 14.59 32.41 11.52
C LYS A 446 14.94 31.65 10.24
N ALA A 447 15.57 32.32 9.27
CA ALA A 447 15.85 31.75 7.94
C ALA A 447 16.66 30.43 7.97
N GLY A 448 17.46 30.18 9.01
CA GLY A 448 18.21 28.92 9.19
C GLY A 448 17.45 27.79 9.91
N ARG A 449 16.21 28.04 10.36
CA ARG A 449 15.38 27.12 11.17
C ARG A 449 13.97 27.01 10.58
N VAL A 450 13.89 26.74 9.28
CA VAL A 450 12.65 26.41 8.57
C VAL A 450 12.80 25.02 7.98
N GLY A 451 11.73 24.24 7.93
CA GLY A 451 11.69 22.94 7.25
C GLY A 451 10.38 22.77 6.53
N VAL A 452 10.40 22.04 5.41
CA VAL A 452 9.21 21.78 4.60
C VAL A 452 9.12 20.29 4.28
N ILE A 453 7.90 19.76 4.36
CA ILE A 453 7.53 18.45 3.80
C ILE A 453 6.27 18.61 2.95
N ARG A 454 6.17 17.83 1.88
CA ARG A 454 4.91 17.62 1.13
C ARG A 454 4.08 16.58 1.88
N ILE A 455 2.83 16.92 2.22
CA ILE A 455 1.95 16.13 3.11
C ILE A 455 0.74 15.52 2.40
N ASP A 456 0.36 16.01 1.22
CA ASP A 456 -0.72 15.40 0.40
C ASP A 456 -0.35 14.03 -0.16
N ASN A 457 0.94 13.69 -0.20
CA ASN A 457 1.45 12.37 -0.58
C ASN A 457 2.00 11.56 0.61
N LYS A 458 1.59 11.88 1.83
CA LYS A 458 1.98 11.16 3.05
C LYS A 458 0.79 10.44 3.65
N LEU A 459 1.08 9.40 4.41
CA LEU A 459 0.09 8.71 5.22
C LEU A 459 -0.09 9.46 6.54
N VAL A 460 -1.31 9.52 7.06
CA VAL A 460 -1.57 9.98 8.44
C VAL A 460 -1.46 8.79 9.38
N ASN A 461 -0.67 8.93 10.44
CA ASN A 461 -0.43 7.83 11.37
C ASN A 461 -1.71 7.50 12.17
N PRO A 462 -2.27 6.27 12.09
CA PRO A 462 -3.47 5.93 12.84
C PRO A 462 -3.31 6.01 14.37
N LYS A 463 -2.06 6.00 14.88
CA LYS A 463 -1.79 6.13 16.31
C LYS A 463 -2.18 7.49 16.90
N ILE A 464 -2.32 8.53 16.09
CA ILE A 464 -2.66 9.88 16.59
C ILE A 464 -4.17 10.16 16.60
N MET A 465 -5.03 9.17 16.35
CA MET A 465 -6.49 9.41 16.31
C MET A 465 -7.06 9.96 17.63
N GLY A 466 -6.41 9.66 18.75
CA GLY A 466 -6.74 10.24 20.06
C GLY A 466 -6.62 11.77 20.13
N LEU A 467 -5.99 12.43 19.14
CA LEU A 467 -5.84 13.89 19.07
C LEU A 467 -7.02 14.62 18.41
N PHE A 468 -8.04 13.89 17.94
CA PHE A 468 -9.16 14.49 17.19
C PHE A 468 -10.51 14.29 17.89
N ILE A 469 -11.45 15.18 17.58
CA ILE A 469 -12.86 15.09 17.95
C ILE A 469 -13.62 14.76 16.66
N THR A 470 -14.37 13.66 16.65
CA THR A 470 -15.29 13.30 15.56
C THR A 470 -16.60 14.08 15.70
N LYS A 471 -17.20 14.46 14.57
CA LYS A 471 -18.48 15.19 14.53
C LYS A 471 -19.67 14.30 14.22
#